data_AF-A0A067CWD9-F1
#
_entry.id   AF-A0A067CWD9-F1
#
_cell.length_a   1.000
_cell.length_b   1.000
_cell.length_c   1.000
_cell.angle_alpha   90.00
_cell.angle_beta   90.00
_cell.angle_gamma   90.00
#
_symmetry.space_group_name_H-M   'P 1'
#
loop_
_entity.id
_entity.type
_entity.pdbx_description
1 polymer ?
#
loop_
_entity_poly.entity_id
_entity_poly.type
_entity_poly.pdbx_seq_one_letter_code
_entity_poly.pdbx_strand_id
1 'polypeptide(L)'
;MYTSYALAYDWSIGVREVVAAHGDVGSVAVITAVSSMSRFATSGIEMPLNVATYLRGLCQYVSFVLAAIALIAGLYTLANGCTSEGYNLFEVNRVGGLTWIGRPLLFVRSITALCILSTATLQLQKTGITTRPISSRDDVTSVVAYVTKILAASELGWLVYIFDDLCMAWTRQYSASYTPKTALTTWLMAVVLSFTSPVSHSATIQRSCSLVEMDFEMMCHSGVVAIGSVSRLLLLVSIALASPLDERDSFLVSCSAKYLFERRGWVHDRIYYIDFASAALTGLLVCSYKSDLYVFDIKTWRTLVLLRSDIQAATASHPSAAHLARALPLIT
;
A
#
# COMPACT_ATOMS: atom_id res chain seq x y z
N MET A 1 -28.88 27.32 -49.01
CA MET A 1 -27.86 27.81 -48.06
C MET A 1 -27.84 27.07 -46.72
N TYR A 2 -28.96 26.54 -46.20
CA TYR A 2 -28.97 25.79 -44.94
C TYR A 2 -28.25 24.42 -44.97
N THR A 3 -28.26 23.72 -46.10
CA THR A 3 -27.67 22.37 -46.25
C THR A 3 -26.15 22.37 -46.18
N SER A 4 -25.49 23.38 -46.77
CA SER A 4 -24.02 23.51 -46.74
C SER A 4 -23.50 23.73 -45.31
N TYR A 5 -24.20 24.54 -44.51
CA TYR A 5 -23.85 24.76 -43.11
C TYR A 5 -24.05 23.51 -42.26
N ALA A 6 -25.15 22.76 -42.48
CA ALA A 6 -25.39 21.49 -41.80
C ALA A 6 -24.28 20.45 -42.08
N LEU A 7 -23.83 20.34 -43.33
CA LEU A 7 -22.74 19.44 -43.70
C LEU A 7 -21.39 19.87 -43.09
N ALA A 8 -21.11 21.17 -43.04
CA ALA A 8 -19.91 21.70 -42.39
C ALA A 8 -19.94 21.48 -40.87
N TYR A 9 -21.12 21.64 -40.25
CA TYR A 9 -21.33 21.33 -38.85
C TYR A 9 -21.10 19.85 -38.56
N ASP A 10 -21.74 18.94 -39.32
CA ASP A 10 -21.58 17.48 -39.19
C ASP A 10 -20.10 17.05 -39.31
N TRP A 11 -19.36 17.66 -40.23
CA TRP A 11 -17.92 17.44 -40.36
C TRP A 11 -17.14 17.93 -39.13
N SER A 12 -17.45 19.14 -38.63
CA SER A 12 -16.78 19.70 -37.44
C SER A 12 -16.98 18.88 -36.17
N ILE A 13 -18.10 18.16 -36.06
CA ILE A 13 -18.40 17.27 -34.93
C ILE A 13 -17.99 15.81 -35.18
N GLY A 14 -17.33 15.51 -36.30
CA GLY A 14 -16.84 14.16 -36.63
C GLY A 14 -17.92 13.13 -36.97
N VAL A 15 -19.12 13.59 -37.34
CA VAL A 15 -20.23 12.73 -37.80
C VAL A 15 -20.10 12.40 -39.29
N ARG A 16 -19.37 13.24 -40.03
CA ARG A 16 -18.96 13.01 -41.41
C ARG A 16 -17.47 13.29 -41.55
N GLU A 17 -16.82 12.57 -42.45
CA GLU A 17 -15.45 12.82 -42.83
C GLU A 17 -15.40 13.43 -44.24
N VAL A 18 -14.33 14.17 -44.51
CA VAL A 18 -14.06 14.74 -45.83
C VAL A 18 -12.78 14.12 -46.33
N VAL A 19 -12.84 13.50 -47.50
CA VAL A 19 -11.67 12.88 -48.14
C VAL A 19 -11.42 13.62 -49.45
N ALA A 20 -10.17 14.03 -49.67
CA ALA A 20 -9.73 14.62 -50.92
C ALA A 20 -8.91 13.57 -51.70
N ALA A 21 -9.54 13.00 -52.73
CA ALA A 21 -8.87 12.10 -53.67
C ALA A 21 -8.08 12.94 -54.67
N HIS A 22 -6.76 12.78 -54.68
CA HIS A 22 -5.88 13.45 -55.63
C HIS A 22 -5.53 12.45 -56.74
N GLY A 23 -5.91 12.78 -57.97
CA GLY A 23 -5.47 12.08 -59.17
C GLY A 23 -4.43 12.91 -59.92
N ASP A 24 -3.87 12.33 -60.98
CA ASP A 24 -2.75 12.92 -61.74
C ASP A 24 -3.09 14.28 -62.38
N VAL A 25 -4.37 14.53 -62.69
CA VAL A 25 -4.84 15.72 -63.43
C VAL A 25 -5.84 16.55 -62.62
N GLY A 26 -6.21 16.14 -61.40
CA GLY A 26 -7.19 16.87 -60.60
C GLY A 26 -7.48 16.24 -59.24
N SER A 27 -8.15 17.00 -58.38
CA SER A 27 -8.56 16.57 -57.04
C SER A 27 -10.08 16.60 -56.90
N VAL A 28 -10.65 15.53 -56.34
CA VAL A 28 -12.08 15.47 -56.00
C VAL A 28 -12.21 15.40 -54.48
N ALA A 29 -12.90 16.37 -53.88
CA ALA A 29 -13.25 16.35 -52.47
C ALA A 29 -14.66 15.76 -52.31
N VAL A 30 -14.78 14.70 -51.50
CA VAL A 30 -16.04 13.99 -51.25
C VAL A 30 -16.33 14.00 -49.75
N ILE A 31 -17.59 14.27 -49.40
CA ILE A 31 -18.12 14.12 -48.03
C ILE A 31 -18.68 12.71 -47.88
N THR A 32 -18.33 12.03 -46.80
CA THR A 32 -18.86 10.71 -46.49
C THR A 32 -20.34 10.76 -46.07
N ALA A 33 -21.02 9.61 -46.12
CA ALA A 33 -22.28 9.43 -45.41
C ALA A 33 -22.10 9.65 -43.89
N VAL A 34 -23.22 9.84 -43.20
CA VAL A 34 -23.23 9.92 -41.72
C VAL A 34 -22.66 8.62 -41.16
N SER A 35 -21.57 8.70 -40.43
CA SER A 35 -20.98 7.57 -39.69
C SER A 35 -21.27 7.76 -38.20
N SER A 36 -22.01 6.82 -37.60
CA SER A 36 -22.19 6.81 -36.15
C SER A 36 -20.89 6.36 -35.46
N MET A 37 -20.64 6.92 -34.27
CA MET A 37 -19.47 6.58 -33.48
C MET A 37 -19.58 5.13 -32.99
N SER A 38 -18.74 4.24 -33.52
CA SER A 38 -18.71 2.84 -33.11
C SER A 38 -18.16 2.69 -31.70
N ARG A 39 -18.85 1.89 -30.87
CA ARG A 39 -18.39 1.52 -29.53
C ARG A 39 -17.76 0.15 -29.63
N PHE A 40 -16.46 0.08 -29.42
CA PHE A 40 -15.75 -1.17 -29.28
C PHE A 40 -15.53 -1.47 -27.80
N ALA A 41 -15.84 -2.69 -27.38
CA ALA A 41 -15.41 -3.16 -26.06
C ALA A 41 -13.90 -3.38 -26.11
N THR A 42 -13.17 -2.86 -25.13
CA THR A 42 -11.74 -3.13 -24.98
C THR A 42 -11.53 -4.63 -24.79
N SER A 43 -10.58 -5.22 -25.52
CA SER A 43 -10.24 -6.63 -25.36
C SER A 43 -9.70 -6.88 -23.94
N GLY A 44 -10.23 -7.89 -23.26
CA GLY A 44 -9.77 -8.27 -21.91
C GLY A 44 -8.32 -8.79 -21.90
N ILE A 45 -7.78 -9.16 -23.06
CA ILE A 45 -6.37 -9.56 -23.22
C ILE A 45 -5.46 -8.32 -23.28
N GLU A 46 -5.92 -7.24 -23.93
CA GLU A 46 -5.17 -5.98 -24.03
C GLU A 46 -5.18 -5.18 -22.72
N MET A 47 -6.24 -5.31 -21.93
CA MET A 47 -6.39 -4.63 -20.63
C MET A 47 -6.75 -5.63 -19.52
N PRO A 48 -5.77 -6.45 -19.07
CA PRO A 48 -6.02 -7.49 -18.08
C PRO A 48 -6.28 -6.88 -16.69
N LEU A 49 -7.48 -7.09 -16.16
CA LEU A 49 -7.86 -6.66 -14.80
C LEU A 49 -7.48 -7.67 -13.71
N ASN A 50 -6.95 -8.83 -14.11
CA ASN A 50 -6.64 -9.94 -13.20
C ASN A 50 -5.62 -9.52 -12.14
N VAL A 51 -4.50 -8.91 -12.55
CA VAL A 51 -3.43 -8.47 -11.63
C VAL A 51 -3.97 -7.47 -10.61
N ALA A 52 -4.72 -6.45 -11.06
CA ALA A 52 -5.32 -5.47 -10.17
C ALA A 52 -6.29 -6.11 -9.16
N THR A 53 -7.05 -7.13 -9.60
CA THR A 53 -7.99 -7.87 -8.74
C THR A 53 -7.24 -8.68 -7.67
N TYR A 54 -6.16 -9.37 -8.04
CA TYR A 54 -5.32 -10.10 -7.07
C TYR A 54 -4.64 -9.17 -6.07
N LEU A 55 -4.05 -8.06 -6.55
CA LEU A 55 -3.42 -7.06 -5.67
C LEU A 55 -4.44 -6.44 -4.71
N ARG A 56 -5.66 -6.17 -5.18
CA ARG A 56 -6.76 -5.68 -4.32
C ARG A 56 -7.13 -6.70 -3.25
N GLY A 57 -7.31 -7.97 -3.63
CA GLY A 57 -7.61 -9.05 -2.68
C GLY A 57 -6.52 -9.23 -1.63
N LEU A 58 -5.24 -9.16 -2.04
CA LEU A 58 -4.10 -9.18 -1.12
C LEU A 58 -4.12 -8.00 -0.16
N CYS A 59 -4.37 -6.78 -0.65
CA CYS A 59 -4.49 -5.60 0.22
C CYS A 59 -5.66 -5.74 1.21
N GLN A 60 -6.80 -6.29 0.79
CA GLN A 60 -7.93 -6.55 1.69
C GLN A 60 -7.57 -7.58 2.76
N TYR A 61 -6.91 -8.67 2.40
CA TYR A 61 -6.42 -9.68 3.33
C TYR A 61 -5.48 -9.07 4.38
N VAL A 62 -4.47 -8.31 3.95
CA VAL A 62 -3.52 -7.65 4.86
C VAL A 62 -4.24 -6.71 5.83
N SER A 63 -5.17 -5.89 5.34
CA SER A 63 -5.94 -4.98 6.18
C SER A 63 -6.85 -5.71 7.17
N PHE A 64 -7.46 -6.82 6.75
CA PHE A 64 -8.28 -7.66 7.63
C PHE A 64 -7.45 -8.27 8.77
N VAL A 65 -6.28 -8.82 8.46
CA VAL A 65 -5.39 -9.41 9.46
C VAL A 65 -4.90 -8.35 10.46
N LEU A 66 -4.48 -7.17 9.99
CA LEU A 66 -4.09 -6.07 10.87
C LEU A 66 -5.24 -5.61 11.79
N ALA A 67 -6.46 -5.50 11.25
CA ALA A 67 -7.64 -5.15 12.04
C ALA A 67 -7.94 -6.22 13.11
N ALA A 68 -7.85 -7.51 12.77
CA ALA A 68 -8.05 -8.60 13.71
C ALA A 68 -7.02 -8.57 14.85
N ILE A 69 -5.74 -8.34 14.54
CA ILE A 69 -4.67 -8.26 15.56
C ILE A 69 -4.85 -7.02 16.44
N ALA A 70 -5.18 -5.88 15.85
CA ALA A 70 -5.47 -4.65 16.60
C ALA A 70 -6.65 -4.86 17.56
N LEU A 71 -7.70 -5.56 17.12
CA LEU A 71 -8.84 -5.92 17.96
C LEU A 71 -8.41 -6.85 19.11
N ILE A 72 -7.64 -7.90 18.83
CA ILE A 72 -7.13 -8.82 19.85
C ILE A 72 -6.26 -8.09 20.88
N ALA A 73 -5.33 -7.24 20.44
CA ALA A 73 -4.48 -6.44 21.31
C ALA A 73 -5.31 -5.46 22.17
N GLY A 74 -6.34 -4.86 21.59
CA GLY A 74 -7.30 -4.01 22.30
C GLY A 74 -8.10 -4.77 23.36
N LEU A 75 -8.59 -5.98 23.04
CA LEU A 75 -9.30 -6.84 23.98
C LEU A 75 -8.40 -7.27 25.15
N TYR A 76 -7.13 -7.62 24.88
CA TYR A 76 -6.18 -7.93 25.95
C TYR A 76 -5.88 -6.72 26.83
N THR A 77 -5.76 -5.53 26.24
CA THR A 77 -5.56 -4.28 26.99
C THR A 77 -6.74 -3.99 27.92
N LEU A 78 -7.98 -4.16 27.43
CA LEU A 78 -9.20 -3.99 28.22
C LEU A 78 -9.32 -5.04 29.33
N ALA A 79 -9.06 -6.32 29.01
CA ALA A 79 -9.11 -7.41 29.97
C ALA A 79 -8.09 -7.23 31.12
N ASN A 80 -6.95 -6.60 30.84
CA ASN A 80 -5.92 -6.29 31.83
C ASN A 80 -6.14 -4.95 32.57
N GLY A 81 -7.26 -4.27 32.33
CA GLY A 81 -7.61 -2.99 32.99
C GLY A 81 -6.77 -1.80 32.50
N CYS A 82 -6.40 -1.79 31.21
CA CYS A 82 -5.62 -0.71 30.57
C CYS A 82 -4.24 -0.48 31.19
N THR A 83 -3.61 -1.53 31.71
CA THR A 83 -2.26 -1.50 32.31
C THR A 83 -1.15 -1.86 31.33
N SER A 84 -1.50 -2.13 30.06
CA SER A 84 -0.55 -2.37 28.97
C SER A 84 0.17 -1.08 28.56
N GLU A 85 1.42 -1.24 28.11
CA GLU A 85 2.22 -0.13 27.59
C GLU A 85 1.63 0.38 26.27
N GLY A 86 0.99 1.56 26.31
CA GLY A 86 0.29 2.12 25.16
C GLY A 86 1.20 2.41 23.97
N TYR A 87 2.48 2.72 24.20
CA TYR A 87 3.45 2.92 23.14
C TYR A 87 3.67 1.66 22.29
N ASN A 88 3.65 0.47 22.91
CA ASN A 88 3.80 -0.79 22.18
C ASN A 88 2.58 -1.07 21.26
N LEU A 89 1.40 -0.54 21.59
CA LEU A 89 0.19 -0.69 20.74
C LEU A 89 0.29 0.10 19.43
N PHE A 90 1.09 1.17 19.37
CA PHE A 90 1.33 1.89 18.11
C PHE A 90 2.22 1.11 17.14
N GLU A 91 2.92 0.09 17.63
CA GLU A 91 3.78 -0.78 16.83
C GLU A 91 3.02 -1.95 16.16
N VAL A 92 1.68 -1.90 16.11
CA VAL A 92 0.83 -2.91 15.42
C VAL A 92 1.25 -3.11 13.97
N ASN A 93 1.42 -2.03 13.22
CA ASN A 93 1.80 -2.15 11.81
C ASN A 93 3.22 -2.73 11.69
N ARG A 94 4.15 -2.22 12.50
CA ARG A 94 5.56 -2.55 12.36
C ARG A 94 5.89 -3.96 12.88
N VAL A 95 5.47 -4.31 14.09
CA VAL A 95 5.73 -5.62 14.71
C VAL A 95 4.65 -6.63 14.34
N GLY A 96 3.39 -6.24 14.51
CA GLY A 96 2.24 -7.11 14.21
C GLY A 96 2.16 -7.46 12.73
N GLY A 97 2.31 -6.47 11.85
CA GLY A 97 2.31 -6.70 10.41
C GLY A 97 3.41 -7.67 9.97
N LEU A 98 4.66 -7.43 10.37
CA LEU A 98 5.79 -8.30 9.99
C LEU A 98 5.63 -9.73 10.54
N THR A 99 5.06 -9.88 11.74
CA THR A 99 4.92 -11.18 12.40
C THR A 99 3.79 -12.03 11.83
N TRP A 100 2.63 -11.43 11.59
CA TRP A 100 1.40 -12.16 11.25
C TRP A 100 1.16 -12.30 9.75
N ILE A 101 1.64 -11.36 8.96
CA ILE A 101 1.44 -11.33 7.51
C ILE A 101 2.72 -11.75 6.79
N GLY A 102 3.87 -11.28 7.29
CA GLY A 102 5.17 -11.55 6.72
C GLY A 102 5.59 -10.54 5.65
N ARG A 103 6.91 -10.43 5.47
CA ARG A 103 7.55 -9.45 4.58
C ARG A 103 7.10 -9.53 3.12
N PRO A 104 6.97 -10.72 2.48
CA PRO A 104 6.66 -10.78 1.05
C PRO A 104 5.30 -10.16 0.71
N LEU A 105 4.27 -10.43 1.52
CA LEU A 105 2.93 -9.87 1.28
C LEU A 105 2.89 -8.36 1.57
N LEU A 106 3.58 -7.89 2.60
CA LEU A 106 3.73 -6.47 2.88
C LEU A 106 4.53 -5.73 1.80
N PHE A 107 5.52 -6.39 1.19
CA PHE A 107 6.26 -5.86 0.06
C PHE A 107 5.35 -5.66 -1.16
N VAL A 108 4.54 -6.67 -1.51
CA VAL A 108 3.56 -6.55 -2.60
C VAL A 108 2.55 -5.43 -2.32
N ARG A 109 2.12 -5.28 -1.07
CA ARG A 109 1.27 -4.16 -0.65
C ARG A 109 1.95 -2.80 -0.85
N SER A 110 3.21 -2.66 -0.46
CA SER A 110 3.98 -1.42 -0.70
C SER A 110 4.16 -1.12 -2.18
N ILE A 111 4.40 -2.13 -3.02
CA ILE A 111 4.50 -1.96 -4.48
C ILE A 111 3.18 -1.47 -5.04
N THR A 112 2.06 -2.04 -4.59
CA THR A 112 0.72 -1.62 -5.03
C THR A 112 0.48 -0.15 -4.70
N ALA A 113 0.86 0.28 -3.50
CA ALA A 113 0.78 1.68 -3.10
C ALA A 113 1.72 2.60 -3.91
N LEU A 114 2.96 2.17 -4.15
CA LEU A 114 3.93 2.88 -5.00
C LEU A 114 3.41 3.08 -6.42
N CYS A 115 2.80 2.03 -7.01
CA CYS A 115 2.14 2.12 -8.30
C CYS A 115 1.02 3.16 -8.26
N ILE A 116 0.12 3.10 -7.27
CA ILE A 116 -0.98 4.06 -7.11
C ILE A 116 -0.46 5.49 -6.96
N LEU A 117 0.55 5.73 -6.11
CA LEU A 117 1.16 7.05 -5.90
C LEU A 117 1.90 7.57 -7.14
N SER A 118 2.34 6.67 -8.02
CA SER A 118 3.07 6.99 -9.25
C SER A 118 2.18 7.03 -10.50
N THR A 119 0.88 6.78 -10.34
CA THR A 119 -0.13 6.85 -11.40
C THR A 119 -1.15 7.95 -11.16
N ALA A 120 -1.53 8.65 -12.22
CA ALA A 120 -2.65 9.58 -12.17
C ALA A 120 -3.99 8.82 -12.16
N THR A 121 -4.97 9.34 -11.42
CA THR A 121 -6.36 8.90 -11.59
C THR A 121 -6.88 9.40 -12.93
N LEU A 122 -7.47 8.50 -13.72
CA LEU A 122 -8.04 8.84 -15.02
C LEU A 122 -9.53 8.50 -15.02
N GLN A 123 -10.38 9.52 -15.11
CA GLN A 123 -11.81 9.35 -15.36
C GLN A 123 -12.16 9.94 -16.72
N LEU A 124 -13.09 9.31 -17.44
CA LEU A 124 -13.64 9.87 -18.67
C LEU A 124 -14.88 10.69 -18.34
N GLN A 125 -14.78 12.01 -18.53
CA GLN A 125 -15.91 12.91 -18.41
C GLN A 125 -16.51 13.16 -19.79
N LYS A 126 -17.83 12.99 -19.91
CA LYS A 126 -18.56 13.29 -21.14
C LYS A 126 -18.96 14.77 -21.17
N THR A 127 -18.50 15.50 -22.19
CA THR A 127 -18.89 16.89 -22.45
C THR A 127 -19.59 16.94 -23.80
N GLY A 128 -20.93 16.96 -23.78
CA GLY A 128 -21.76 16.83 -24.98
C GLY A 128 -21.60 15.46 -25.63
N ILE A 129 -21.13 15.42 -26.87
CA ILE A 129 -20.83 14.18 -27.62
C ILE A 129 -19.37 13.72 -27.48
N THR A 130 -18.51 14.56 -26.90
CA THR A 130 -17.07 14.25 -26.72
C THR A 130 -16.80 13.67 -25.34
N THR A 131 -15.79 12.81 -25.24
CA THR A 131 -15.27 12.34 -23.96
C THR A 131 -13.87 12.88 -23.78
N ARG A 132 -13.59 13.43 -22.60
CA ARG A 132 -12.26 13.93 -22.25
C ARG A 132 -11.76 13.20 -21.00
N PRO A 133 -10.48 12.81 -20.95
CA PRO A 133 -9.88 12.35 -19.71
C PRO A 133 -9.77 13.53 -18.74
N ILE A 134 -10.19 13.32 -17.51
CA ILE A 134 -9.98 14.23 -16.39
C ILE A 134 -9.09 13.55 -15.36
N SER A 135 -8.21 14.32 -14.73
CA SER A 135 -7.30 13.86 -13.69
C SER A 135 -7.94 13.86 -12.30
N SER A 136 -9.14 14.43 -12.15
CA SER A 136 -9.92 14.43 -10.92
C SER A 136 -10.89 13.25 -10.86
N ARG A 137 -11.15 12.80 -9.64
CA ARG A 137 -12.29 11.94 -9.33
C ARG A 137 -13.50 12.82 -9.02
N ASP A 138 -14.52 12.75 -9.86
CA ASP A 138 -15.80 13.45 -9.63
C ASP A 138 -16.73 12.62 -8.73
N ASP A 139 -16.44 11.34 -8.52
CA ASP A 139 -17.21 10.39 -7.69
C ASP A 139 -17.02 10.60 -6.18
N VAL A 140 -16.03 11.40 -5.77
CA VAL A 140 -15.67 11.55 -4.36
C VAL A 140 -15.38 13.00 -4.00
N THR A 141 -15.79 13.43 -2.80
CA THR A 141 -15.47 14.77 -2.28
C THR A 141 -13.96 15.00 -2.18
N SER A 142 -13.52 16.24 -2.41
CA SER A 142 -12.10 16.63 -2.35
C SER A 142 -11.41 16.24 -1.04
N VAL A 143 -12.12 16.28 0.09
CA VAL A 143 -11.61 15.86 1.40
C VAL A 143 -11.18 14.39 1.39
N VAL A 144 -12.04 13.50 0.88
CA VAL A 144 -11.74 12.06 0.83
C VAL A 144 -10.61 11.80 -0.16
N ALA A 145 -10.54 12.55 -1.27
CA ALA A 145 -9.44 12.44 -2.21
C ALA A 145 -8.09 12.79 -1.55
N TYR A 146 -8.04 13.84 -0.72
CA TYR A 146 -6.83 14.21 0.03
C TYR A 146 -6.48 13.19 1.11
N VAL A 147 -7.46 12.73 1.89
CA VAL A 147 -7.25 11.70 2.90
C VAL A 147 -6.73 10.41 2.26
N THR A 148 -7.29 10.00 1.12
CA THR A 148 -6.83 8.81 0.39
C THR A 148 -5.39 8.95 -0.07
N LYS A 149 -4.95 10.14 -0.52
CA LYS A 149 -3.53 10.39 -0.87
C LYS A 149 -2.61 10.25 0.35
N ILE A 150 -3.01 10.82 1.49
CA ILE A 150 -2.23 10.75 2.75
C ILE A 150 -2.15 9.30 3.25
N LEU A 151 -3.26 8.56 3.20
CA LEU A 151 -3.31 7.15 3.56
C LEU A 151 -2.46 6.30 2.61
N ALA A 152 -2.57 6.51 1.30
CA ALA A 152 -1.76 5.78 0.33
C ALA A 152 -0.25 6.07 0.49
N ALA A 153 0.13 7.28 0.92
CA ALA A 153 1.52 7.58 1.28
C ALA A 153 1.97 6.81 2.53
N SER A 154 1.08 6.53 3.50
CA SER A 154 1.41 5.69 4.67
C SER A 154 1.66 4.22 4.30
N GLU A 155 1.06 3.74 3.20
CA GLU A 155 1.28 2.38 2.68
C GLU A 155 2.68 2.20 2.07
N LEU A 156 3.38 3.29 1.73
CA LEU A 156 4.82 3.23 1.43
C LEU A 156 5.63 2.80 2.67
N GLY A 157 5.12 3.10 3.87
CA GLY A 157 5.78 2.78 5.14
C GLY A 157 6.07 1.30 5.32
N TRP A 158 5.32 0.40 4.68
CA TRP A 158 5.63 -1.03 4.67
C TRP A 158 7.00 -1.35 4.08
N LEU A 159 7.40 -0.64 3.03
CA LEU A 159 8.72 -0.81 2.43
C LEU A 159 9.82 -0.36 3.40
N VAL A 160 9.58 0.76 4.08
CA VAL A 160 10.47 1.29 5.13
C VAL A 160 10.60 0.29 6.28
N TYR A 161 9.50 -0.27 6.78
CA TYR A 161 9.53 -1.26 7.86
C TYR A 161 10.29 -2.53 7.48
N ILE A 162 10.13 -3.01 6.23
CA ILE A 162 10.87 -4.17 5.74
C ILE A 162 12.36 -3.84 5.65
N PHE A 163 12.70 -2.67 5.08
CA PHE A 163 14.08 -2.24 4.94
C PHE A 163 14.76 -2.07 6.30
N ASP A 164 14.10 -1.36 7.22
CA ASP A 164 14.62 -1.14 8.57
C ASP A 164 14.78 -2.44 9.33
N ASP A 165 13.87 -3.40 9.18
CA ASP A 165 14.02 -4.71 9.79
C ASP A 165 15.21 -5.50 9.20
N LEU A 166 15.44 -5.44 7.87
CA LEU A 166 16.66 -6.01 7.30
C LEU A 166 17.91 -5.31 7.86
N CYS A 167 17.87 -3.99 8.00
CA CYS A 167 18.94 -3.19 8.59
C CYS A 167 19.17 -3.50 10.09
N MET A 168 18.16 -3.94 10.83
CA MET A 168 18.29 -4.32 12.25
C MET A 168 19.31 -5.43 12.48
N ALA A 169 19.57 -6.29 11.48
CA ALA A 169 20.63 -7.29 11.54
C ALA A 169 22.03 -6.68 11.77
N TRP A 170 22.21 -5.41 11.36
CA TRP A 170 23.43 -4.62 11.53
C TRP A 170 23.31 -3.55 12.62
N THR A 171 22.17 -2.85 12.72
CA THR A 171 22.02 -1.67 13.61
C THR A 171 21.57 -2.00 15.04
N ARG A 172 20.93 -3.16 15.26
CA ARG A 172 20.59 -3.74 16.58
C ARG A 172 19.92 -2.76 17.56
N GLN A 173 20.66 -2.29 18.58
CA GLN A 173 20.13 -1.50 19.69
C GLN A 173 19.77 -0.07 19.28
N TYR A 174 20.40 0.45 18.22
CA TYR A 174 20.12 1.79 17.71
C TYR A 174 18.79 1.85 16.94
N SER A 175 18.26 0.70 16.52
CA SER A 175 17.04 0.60 15.71
C SER A 175 15.80 1.18 16.37
N ALA A 176 15.72 1.16 17.71
CA ALA A 176 14.63 1.76 18.46
C ALA A 176 14.56 3.29 18.28
N SER A 177 15.71 3.97 18.17
CA SER A 177 15.77 5.43 18.13
C SER A 177 15.60 6.01 16.72
N TYR A 178 16.21 5.38 15.70
CA TYR A 178 16.17 5.93 14.34
C TYR A 178 14.87 5.58 13.61
N THR A 179 14.35 4.36 13.77
CA THR A 179 13.28 3.91 12.90
C THR A 179 11.96 4.69 12.98
N PRO A 180 11.45 5.11 14.16
CA PRO A 180 10.24 5.94 14.17
C PRO A 180 10.47 7.28 13.45
N LYS A 181 11.69 7.82 13.50
CA LYS A 181 12.07 9.06 12.80
C LYS A 181 12.13 8.82 11.28
N THR A 182 12.73 7.73 10.82
CA THR A 182 12.81 7.40 9.38
C THR A 182 11.43 7.15 8.80
N ALA A 183 10.59 6.35 9.47
CA ALA A 183 9.22 6.11 9.06
C ALA A 183 8.40 7.41 8.96
N LEU A 184 8.49 8.28 9.97
CA LEU A 184 7.75 9.56 9.99
C LEU A 184 8.26 10.52 8.91
N THR A 185 9.57 10.66 8.76
CA THR A 185 10.17 11.57 7.76
C THR A 185 9.89 11.12 6.34
N THR A 186 10.06 9.83 6.03
CA THR A 186 9.71 9.26 4.73
C THR A 186 8.23 9.44 4.42
N TRP A 187 7.34 9.19 5.38
CA TRP A 187 5.91 9.40 5.19
C TRP A 187 5.58 10.86 4.90
N LEU A 188 6.12 11.81 5.69
CA LEU A 188 5.93 13.25 5.45
C LEU A 188 6.45 13.67 4.08
N MET A 189 7.63 13.18 3.67
CA MET A 189 8.19 13.45 2.35
C MET A 189 7.31 12.91 1.22
N ALA A 190 6.79 11.70 1.35
CA ALA A 190 5.88 11.10 0.37
C ALA A 190 4.54 11.87 0.27
N VAL A 191 4.02 12.35 1.41
CA VAL A 191 2.83 13.21 1.47
C VAL A 191 3.11 14.53 0.76
N VAL A 192 4.18 15.24 1.14
CA VAL A 192 4.55 16.53 0.55
C VAL A 192 4.73 16.40 -0.96
N LEU A 193 5.48 15.39 -1.42
CA LEU A 193 5.68 15.12 -2.85
C LEU A 193 4.36 14.87 -3.58
N SER A 194 3.38 14.24 -2.90
CA SER A 194 2.07 13.97 -3.47
C SER A 194 1.20 15.21 -3.67
N PHE A 195 1.49 16.29 -2.96
CA PHE A 195 0.80 17.58 -3.11
C PHE A 195 1.59 18.58 -3.97
N THR A 196 2.92 18.64 -3.86
CA THR A 196 3.74 19.61 -4.59
C THR A 196 3.98 19.21 -6.04
N SER A 197 4.07 17.91 -6.32
CA SER A 197 4.32 17.39 -7.67
C SER A 197 3.39 16.22 -7.96
N PRO A 198 2.07 16.45 -8.20
CA PRO A 198 1.12 15.37 -8.53
C PRO A 198 1.43 14.74 -9.90
N VAL A 199 1.13 13.45 -10.07
CA VAL A 199 1.26 12.78 -11.38
C VAL A 199 0.16 13.29 -12.31
N SER A 200 0.57 13.75 -13.49
CA SER A 200 -0.33 14.11 -14.58
C SER A 200 -0.32 13.01 -15.64
N HIS A 201 -1.49 12.70 -16.19
CA HIS A 201 -1.58 11.84 -17.37
C HIS A 201 -1.17 12.64 -18.62
N SER A 202 -0.65 11.94 -19.63
CA SER A 202 -0.36 12.51 -20.94
C SER A 202 -1.02 11.64 -22.00
N ALA A 203 -1.75 12.26 -22.93
CA ALA A 203 -2.34 11.58 -24.06
C ALA A 203 -1.87 12.25 -25.34
N THR A 204 -1.23 11.48 -26.21
CA THR A 204 -0.76 11.94 -27.53
C THR A 204 -1.51 11.17 -28.59
N ILE A 205 -2.08 11.89 -29.57
CA ILE A 205 -2.82 11.29 -30.68
C ILE A 205 -1.94 11.40 -31.91
N GLN A 206 -1.55 10.26 -32.46
CA GLN A 206 -0.82 10.15 -33.72
C GLN A 206 -1.37 8.95 -34.46
N ARG A 207 -2.24 9.22 -35.44
CA ARG A 207 -2.89 8.18 -36.24
C ARG A 207 -1.98 7.79 -37.40
N SER A 208 -1.43 6.59 -37.34
CA SER A 208 -0.76 5.94 -38.47
C SER A 208 -1.37 4.56 -38.68
N CYS A 209 -2.04 4.38 -39.82
CA CYS A 209 -2.60 3.09 -40.23
C CYS A 209 -1.74 2.51 -41.34
N SER A 210 -1.35 1.25 -41.19
CA SER A 210 -0.70 0.46 -42.24
C SER A 210 -1.61 -0.70 -42.61
N LEU A 211 -1.80 -0.90 -43.92
CA LEU A 211 -2.40 -2.11 -44.45
C LEU A 211 -1.38 -3.24 -44.29
N VAL A 212 -1.65 -4.19 -43.41
CA VAL A 212 -0.78 -5.36 -43.21
C VAL A 212 -1.04 -6.37 -44.32
N GLU A 213 -2.33 -6.63 -44.58
CA GLU A 213 -2.77 -7.49 -45.67
C GLU A 213 -3.99 -6.83 -46.34
N MET A 214 -3.87 -6.59 -47.64
CA MET A 214 -4.92 -5.94 -48.43
C MET A 214 -6.20 -6.78 -48.34
N ASP A 215 -7.33 -6.15 -48.02
CA ASP A 215 -8.64 -6.75 -47.75
C ASP A 215 -8.83 -7.58 -46.46
N PHE A 216 -7.77 -7.88 -45.70
CA PHE A 216 -7.86 -8.72 -44.48
C PHE A 216 -7.61 -7.96 -43.17
N GLU A 217 -6.57 -7.13 -43.11
CA GLU A 217 -6.16 -6.50 -41.85
C GLU A 217 -5.53 -5.11 -42.04
N MET A 218 -6.05 -4.14 -41.29
CA MET A 218 -5.47 -2.80 -41.14
C MET A 218 -5.07 -2.60 -39.68
N MET A 219 -3.78 -2.40 -39.43
CA MET A 219 -3.27 -2.07 -38.10
C MET A 219 -3.12 -0.55 -37.97
N CYS A 220 -3.83 0.04 -37.02
CA CYS A 220 -3.79 1.48 -36.75
C CYS A 220 -3.19 1.76 -35.37
N HIS A 221 -2.05 2.44 -35.34
CA HIS A 221 -1.59 3.13 -34.13
C HIS A 221 -2.30 4.47 -34.05
N SER A 222 -3.17 4.67 -33.06
CA SER A 222 -3.99 5.89 -32.93
C SER A 222 -3.37 6.93 -31.99
N GLY A 223 -2.65 6.47 -30.96
CA GLY A 223 -2.05 7.33 -29.95
C GLY A 223 -1.52 6.57 -28.75
N VAL A 224 -0.83 7.28 -27.86
CA VAL A 224 -0.28 6.74 -26.61
C VAL A 224 -0.86 7.49 -25.42
N VAL A 225 -1.40 6.75 -24.45
CA VAL A 225 -1.90 7.27 -23.17
C VAL A 225 -0.96 6.83 -22.06
N ALA A 226 -0.20 7.77 -21.51
CA ALA A 226 0.67 7.56 -20.35
C ALA A 226 -0.05 8.01 -19.08
N ILE A 227 -0.28 7.07 -18.16
CA ILE A 227 -1.01 7.33 -16.90
C ILE A 227 -0.05 7.48 -15.71
N GLY A 228 1.13 6.86 -15.78
CA GLY A 228 2.09 6.83 -14.68
C GLY A 228 3.48 7.35 -15.02
N SER A 229 4.26 7.60 -13.98
CA SER A 229 5.63 8.09 -14.07
C SER A 229 6.61 7.14 -13.37
N VAL A 230 7.53 6.56 -14.15
CA VAL A 230 8.61 5.69 -13.63
C VAL A 230 9.61 6.50 -12.79
N SER A 231 9.90 7.75 -13.17
CA SER A 231 10.82 8.60 -12.41
C SER A 231 10.31 8.88 -11.00
N ARG A 232 8.99 9.11 -10.86
CA ARG A 232 8.36 9.28 -9.55
C ARG A 232 8.38 8.00 -8.72
N LEU A 233 8.14 6.85 -9.35
CA LEU A 233 8.22 5.55 -8.69
C LEU A 233 9.62 5.34 -8.10
N LEU A 234 10.66 5.55 -8.91
CA LEU A 234 12.05 5.42 -8.47
C LEU A 234 12.41 6.42 -7.37
N LEU A 235 11.89 7.65 -7.44
CA LEU A 235 12.08 8.65 -6.39
C LEU A 235 11.43 8.23 -5.06
N LEU A 236 10.21 7.69 -5.08
CA LEU A 236 9.56 7.22 -3.86
C LEU A 236 10.27 6.00 -3.27
N VAL A 237 10.75 5.10 -4.12
CA VAL A 237 11.58 3.96 -3.70
C VAL A 237 12.89 4.44 -3.09
N SER A 238 13.57 5.42 -3.71
CA SER A 238 14.84 5.93 -3.16
C SER A 238 14.61 6.64 -1.82
N ILE A 239 13.53 7.41 -1.65
CA ILE A 239 13.18 8.01 -0.35
C ILE A 239 12.87 6.94 0.71
N ALA A 240 12.24 5.83 0.33
CA ALA A 240 11.93 4.75 1.27
C ALA A 240 13.17 3.94 1.70
N LEU A 241 14.17 3.81 0.82
CA LEU A 241 15.42 3.08 1.08
C LEU A 241 16.53 3.98 1.62
N ALA A 242 16.40 5.30 1.49
CA ALA A 242 17.34 6.28 2.05
C ALA A 242 17.11 6.43 3.56
N SER A 243 17.48 5.40 4.31
CA SER A 243 17.59 5.51 5.77
C SER A 243 18.91 6.22 6.10
N PRO A 244 18.92 7.28 6.94
CA PRO A 244 20.14 7.83 7.51
C PRO A 244 20.78 6.76 8.40
N LEU A 245 21.68 5.97 7.81
CA LEU A 245 22.60 5.09 8.51
C LEU A 245 23.74 5.94 9.07
N ASP A 246 23.42 6.82 10.03
CA ASP A 246 24.45 7.51 10.78
C ASP A 246 24.59 6.83 12.14
N GLU A 247 25.50 5.85 12.18
CA GLU A 247 26.35 5.40 13.31
C GLU A 247 26.66 3.89 13.30
N ARG A 248 27.85 3.59 13.84
CA ARG A 248 28.78 2.47 13.55
C ARG A 248 28.29 1.03 13.78
N ASP A 249 29.02 0.13 13.13
CA ASP A 249 28.94 -1.35 13.08
C ASP A 249 28.64 -2.07 14.40
N SER A 250 27.81 -3.13 14.30
CA SER A 250 27.81 -4.27 15.24
C SER A 250 27.13 -5.52 14.66
N PHE A 251 27.89 -6.62 14.54
CA PHE A 251 27.49 -7.88 13.91
C PHE A 251 26.66 -8.83 14.77
N LEU A 252 25.46 -9.21 14.28
CA LEU A 252 24.66 -10.45 14.46
C LEU A 252 23.36 -10.44 15.31
N VAL A 253 22.41 -11.25 14.87
CA VAL A 253 21.13 -11.67 15.50
C VAL A 253 19.91 -10.77 15.25
N SER A 254 18.88 -11.40 14.66
CA SER A 254 17.54 -10.91 14.31
C SER A 254 16.71 -10.53 15.54
N CYS A 255 16.29 -9.25 15.64
CA CYS A 255 15.84 -8.63 16.89
C CYS A 255 14.72 -7.59 16.77
N SER A 256 13.75 -7.74 15.87
CA SER A 256 12.66 -6.75 15.73
C SER A 256 11.83 -6.61 17.01
N ALA A 257 11.44 -7.71 17.65
CA ALA A 257 10.71 -7.68 18.93
C ALA A 257 11.62 -7.38 20.14
N LYS A 258 12.91 -7.77 20.08
CA LYS A 258 13.86 -7.66 21.20
C LYS A 258 14.32 -6.22 21.44
N TYR A 259 14.39 -5.40 20.39
CA TYR A 259 14.87 -4.01 20.49
C TYR A 259 13.77 -2.96 20.40
N LEU A 260 12.55 -3.31 19.98
CA LEU A 260 11.52 -2.31 19.71
C LEU A 260 10.51 -2.08 20.83
N PHE A 261 10.31 -3.04 21.72
CA PHE A 261 9.47 -2.83 22.88
C PHE A 261 10.23 -2.16 24.02
N GLU A 262 9.52 -1.29 24.75
CA GLU A 262 10.04 -0.64 25.94
C GLU A 262 10.46 -1.70 26.98
N ARG A 263 11.67 -1.56 27.52
CA ARG A 263 12.27 -2.54 28.45
C ARG A 263 12.26 -2.04 29.89
N ARG A 264 12.12 -0.73 30.09
CA ARG A 264 12.22 -0.12 31.42
C ARG A 264 11.01 -0.52 32.27
N GLY A 265 11.26 -1.25 33.37
CA GLY A 265 10.22 -1.72 34.30
C GLY A 265 9.65 -3.12 34.00
N TRP A 266 10.05 -3.74 32.89
CA TRP A 266 9.54 -5.03 32.41
C TRP A 266 10.57 -6.18 32.48
N VAL A 267 11.76 -5.95 33.04
CA VAL A 267 12.81 -6.97 33.21
C VAL A 267 12.97 -7.28 34.69
N HIS A 268 12.79 -8.55 35.09
CA HIS A 268 13.00 -9.04 36.45
C HIS A 268 13.83 -10.32 36.44
N ASP A 269 14.85 -10.41 37.30
CA ASP A 269 15.79 -11.55 37.36
C ASP A 269 16.35 -12.00 36.00
N ARG A 270 16.68 -11.03 35.13
CA ARG A 270 17.16 -11.22 33.74
C ARG A 270 16.13 -11.84 32.78
N ILE A 271 14.89 -12.06 33.22
CA ILE A 271 13.77 -12.50 32.39
C ILE A 271 12.97 -11.27 31.95
N TYR A 272 12.68 -11.17 30.65
CA TYR A 272 11.88 -10.09 30.09
C TYR A 272 10.40 -10.48 30.11
N TYR A 273 9.57 -9.67 30.73
CA TYR A 273 8.13 -9.85 30.82
C TYR A 273 7.44 -8.97 29.78
N ILE A 274 6.48 -9.52 29.06
CA ILE A 274 5.73 -8.79 28.03
C ILE A 274 4.23 -8.84 28.35
N ASP A 275 3.53 -7.71 28.22
CA ASP A 275 2.07 -7.71 28.41
C ASP A 275 1.35 -8.51 27.33
N PHE A 276 0.15 -9.01 27.62
CA PHE A 276 -0.58 -9.87 26.68
C PHE A 276 -0.90 -9.18 25.35
N ALA A 277 -1.07 -7.86 25.32
CA ALA A 277 -1.33 -7.15 24.07
C ALA A 277 -0.05 -7.10 23.20
N SER A 278 1.09 -6.74 23.77
CA SER A 278 2.38 -6.79 23.06
C SER A 278 2.81 -8.22 22.70
N ALA A 279 2.44 -9.21 23.51
CA ALA A 279 2.62 -10.64 23.20
C ALA A 279 1.81 -11.02 21.95
N ALA A 280 0.56 -10.58 21.84
CA ALA A 280 -0.25 -10.80 20.65
C ALA A 280 0.35 -10.16 19.40
N LEU A 281 0.92 -8.95 19.50
CA LEU A 281 1.63 -8.31 18.38
C LEU A 281 2.84 -9.13 17.91
N THR A 282 3.54 -9.79 18.85
CA THR A 282 4.63 -10.71 18.53
C THR A 282 4.16 -12.12 18.17
N GLY A 283 2.87 -12.35 17.96
CA GLY A 283 2.34 -13.64 17.51
C GLY A 283 2.19 -14.68 18.61
N LEU A 284 2.20 -14.28 19.87
CA LEU A 284 1.92 -15.12 21.02
C LEU A 284 0.50 -14.84 21.51
N LEU A 285 -0.42 -15.76 21.27
CA LEU A 285 -1.79 -15.68 21.79
C LEU A 285 -1.86 -16.35 23.15
N VAL A 286 -2.31 -15.59 24.16
CA VAL A 286 -2.42 -16.08 25.53
C VAL A 286 -3.88 -16.32 25.89
N CYS A 287 -4.20 -17.53 26.32
CA CYS A 287 -5.51 -17.89 26.85
C CYS A 287 -5.34 -18.45 28.26
N SER A 288 -6.01 -17.83 29.24
CA SER A 288 -6.08 -18.39 30.59
C SER A 288 -7.22 -19.39 30.67
N TYR A 289 -6.92 -20.63 30.99
CA TYR A 289 -7.94 -21.65 31.27
C TYR A 289 -7.68 -22.28 32.62
N LYS A 290 -8.68 -22.18 33.53
CA LYS A 290 -8.57 -22.54 34.95
C LYS A 290 -7.43 -21.77 35.63
N SER A 291 -6.38 -22.47 36.06
CA SER A 291 -5.20 -21.93 36.74
C SER A 291 -4.03 -21.66 35.80
N ASP A 292 -4.06 -22.15 34.55
CA ASP A 292 -2.87 -22.23 33.72
C ASP A 292 -2.98 -21.29 32.51
N LEU A 293 -1.84 -20.83 32.02
CA LEU A 293 -1.73 -19.98 30.83
C LEU A 293 -1.32 -20.83 29.63
N TYR A 294 -2.19 -20.90 28.64
CA TYR A 294 -1.92 -21.53 27.35
C TYR A 294 -1.43 -20.44 26.39
N VAL A 295 -0.23 -20.63 25.86
CA VAL A 295 0.44 -19.67 24.97
C VAL A 295 0.60 -20.35 23.61
N PHE A 296 -0.16 -19.91 22.63
CA PHE A 296 -0.04 -20.38 21.26
C PHE A 296 0.88 -19.45 20.46
N ASP A 297 1.99 -19.99 19.95
CA ASP A 297 2.90 -19.26 19.07
C ASP A 297 2.56 -19.54 17.61
N ILE A 298 2.08 -18.52 16.91
CA ILE A 298 1.71 -18.61 15.50
C ILE A 298 2.91 -18.92 14.59
N LYS A 299 4.13 -18.57 15.02
CA LYS A 299 5.34 -18.75 14.19
C LYS A 299 5.77 -20.21 14.17
N THR A 300 5.71 -20.87 15.32
CA THR A 300 6.11 -22.28 15.47
C THR A 300 4.94 -23.24 15.40
N TRP A 301 3.69 -22.74 15.43
CA TRP A 301 2.46 -23.53 15.52
C TRP A 301 2.46 -24.47 16.75
N ARG A 302 3.04 -24.01 17.85
CA ARG A 302 3.16 -24.76 19.11
C ARG A 302 2.38 -24.07 20.22
N THR A 303 1.79 -24.88 21.08
CA THR A 303 1.16 -24.42 22.32
C THR A 303 2.08 -24.75 23.49
N LEU A 304 2.46 -23.74 24.26
CA LEU A 304 3.20 -23.86 25.51
C LEU A 304 2.22 -23.66 26.67
N VAL A 305 2.40 -24.42 27.75
CA VAL A 305 1.59 -24.29 28.96
C VAL A 305 2.48 -23.77 30.08
N LEU A 306 2.09 -22.64 30.67
CA LEU A 306 2.77 -22.05 31.82
C LEU A 306 1.86 -22.14 33.04
N LEU A 307 2.38 -22.75 34.09
CA LEU A 307 1.69 -22.84 35.38
C LEU A 307 1.72 -21.46 36.06
N ARG A 308 0.55 -20.94 36.44
CA ARG A 308 0.48 -19.63 37.11
C ARG A 308 1.15 -19.61 38.48
N SER A 309 1.23 -20.76 39.15
CA SER A 309 1.98 -20.93 40.40
C SER A 309 3.45 -20.54 40.22
N ASP A 310 4.04 -20.92 39.09
CA ASP A 310 5.47 -20.74 38.82
C ASP A 310 5.76 -19.26 38.51
N ILE A 311 4.85 -18.62 37.78
CA ILE A 311 4.90 -17.17 37.50
C ILE A 311 4.73 -16.36 38.79
N GLN A 312 3.78 -16.74 39.65
CA GLN A 312 3.54 -16.08 40.93
C GLN A 312 4.73 -16.27 41.90
N ALA A 313 5.29 -17.47 41.98
CA ALA A 313 6.48 -17.74 42.77
C ALA A 313 7.69 -16.92 42.30
N ALA A 314 7.87 -16.77 40.98
CA ALA A 314 8.96 -15.99 40.39
C ALA A 314 8.77 -14.46 40.49
N THR A 315 7.54 -13.96 40.67
CA THR A 315 7.24 -12.52 40.72
C THR A 315 6.92 -11.98 42.13
N ALA A 316 6.79 -12.86 43.13
CA ALA A 316 6.38 -12.53 44.50
C ALA A 316 7.31 -11.54 45.24
N SER A 317 8.60 -11.48 44.87
CA SER A 317 9.61 -10.63 45.52
C SER A 317 9.65 -9.20 44.98
N HIS A 318 8.90 -8.88 43.91
CA HIS A 318 9.01 -7.59 43.21
C HIS A 318 7.97 -6.55 43.69
N PRO A 319 8.35 -5.26 43.87
CA PRO A 319 7.40 -4.20 44.26
C PRO A 319 6.25 -3.96 43.27
N SER A 320 6.37 -4.43 42.02
CA SER A 320 5.29 -4.41 41.00
C SER A 320 4.77 -5.81 40.62
N ALA A 321 4.78 -6.75 41.57
CA ALA A 321 4.31 -8.14 41.38
C ALA A 321 2.91 -8.26 40.75
N ALA A 322 1.98 -7.36 41.10
CA ALA A 322 0.61 -7.39 40.60
C ALA A 322 0.50 -7.13 39.08
N HIS A 323 1.42 -6.33 38.53
CA HIS A 323 1.48 -5.99 37.11
C HIS A 323 2.26 -7.06 36.32
N LEU A 324 3.38 -7.55 36.87
CA LEU A 324 4.16 -8.64 36.29
C LEU A 324 3.41 -9.98 36.28
N ALA A 325 2.50 -10.23 37.23
CA ALA A 325 1.63 -11.41 37.24
C ALA A 325 0.62 -11.44 36.06
N ARG A 326 0.41 -10.31 35.38
CA ARG A 326 -0.42 -10.19 34.15
C ARG A 326 0.44 -10.09 32.88
N ALA A 327 1.72 -10.42 33.00
CA ALA A 327 2.67 -10.42 31.90
C ALA A 327 3.16 -11.85 31.62
N LEU A 328 3.57 -12.08 30.38
CA LEU A 328 4.16 -13.33 29.95
C LEU A 328 5.69 -13.28 30.14
N PRO A 329 6.30 -14.19 30.91
CA PRO A 329 7.76 -14.29 30.96
C PRO A 329 8.29 -14.87 29.64
N LEU A 330 9.19 -14.15 28.99
CA LEU A 330 9.92 -14.64 27.82
C LEU A 330 11.14 -15.41 28.32
N ILE A 331 10.93 -16.68 28.65
CA ILE A 331 11.99 -17.63 29.01
C ILE A 331 12.49 -18.24 27.69
N THR A 332 13.79 -18.09 27.42
CA THR A 332 14.47 -18.71 26.26
C THR A 332 14.62 -20.21 26.44
#